data_AF-A0A380MLT9-F1
#
_entry.id   AF-A0A380MLT9-F1
#
_cell.length_a   1.000
_cell.length_b   1.000
_cell.length_c   1.000
_cell.angle_alpha   90.00
_cell.angle_beta   90.00
_cell.angle_gamma   90.00
#
_symmetry.space_group_name_H-M   'P 1'
#
loop_
_entity.id
_entity.type
_entity.pdbx_description
1 polymer ?
#
loop_
_entity_poly.entity_id
_entity_poly.type
_entity_poly.pdbx_seq_one_letter_code
_entity_poly.pdbx_strand_id
1 'polypeptide(L)'
;MTIKGDVSGAFNQSQTIRVRVLAESFHKENPNAKKSNHHETLYGALDIDLTPQTTLGLGYLYQQRHIHPDNGLPLQGKTLISLPNKQYYGANWNRFNSKSHDLFADVKHEFTNGAVGQVSARFSKRDIDWNYAFPSSAIDKAQTFTAIGTARNIQQKAFTFDANYSRPFSTLDNVSEFVIGADYKTFHAEAKNARLPLAKGERLTVSELNHLPNIDLLIVKSFIIQSIQSRYKERLI
;
A
#
# COMPACT_ATOMS: atom_id res chain seq x y z
N MET A 1 13.88 13.86 6.77
CA MET A 1 14.13 14.82 5.69
C MET A 1 13.12 14.56 4.58
N THR A 2 12.52 15.62 4.03
CA THR A 2 11.57 15.53 2.91
C THR A 2 12.08 16.39 1.78
N ILE A 3 12.09 15.85 0.56
CA ILE A 3 12.34 16.58 -0.68
C ILE A 3 11.06 16.50 -1.48
N LYS A 4 10.54 17.65 -1.93
CA LYS A 4 9.33 17.70 -2.77
C LYS A 4 9.47 18.77 -3.84
N GLY A 5 8.89 18.50 -5.00
CA GLY A 5 8.75 19.44 -6.11
C GLY A 5 7.39 19.24 -6.77
N ASP A 6 6.78 20.35 -7.21
CA ASP A 6 5.50 20.37 -7.93
C ASP A 6 5.60 21.48 -8.97
N VAL A 7 5.40 21.12 -10.23
CA VAL A 7 5.47 22.04 -11.37
C VAL A 7 4.24 21.81 -12.23
N SER A 8 3.59 22.90 -12.62
CA SER A 8 2.43 22.86 -13.53
C SER A 8 2.45 24.02 -14.49
N GLY A 9 1.88 23.83 -15.68
CA GLY A 9 1.73 24.90 -16.66
C GLY A 9 1.18 24.42 -17.99
N ALA A 10 1.07 25.37 -18.93
CA ALA A 10 0.78 25.06 -20.32
C ALA A 10 2.05 24.54 -21.02
N PHE A 11 1.90 23.48 -21.81
CA PHE A 11 2.98 22.92 -22.62
C PHE A 11 3.10 23.63 -23.98
N ASN A 12 2.04 24.29 -24.45
CA ASN A 12 2.00 25.03 -25.71
C ASN A 12 1.44 26.45 -25.54
N GLN A 13 1.71 27.32 -26.52
CA GLN A 13 1.30 28.74 -26.48
C GLN A 13 -0.22 28.91 -26.43
N SER A 14 -0.98 28.04 -27.10
CA SER A 14 -2.45 28.04 -27.09
C SER A 14 -3.05 27.50 -25.80
N GLN A 15 -2.24 27.00 -24.86
CA GLN A 15 -2.64 26.43 -23.57
C GLN A 15 -3.61 25.24 -23.65
N THR A 16 -3.76 24.64 -24.82
CA THR A 16 -4.62 23.46 -25.05
C THR A 16 -4.01 22.17 -24.52
N ILE A 17 -2.73 22.18 -24.12
CA ILE A 17 -2.08 21.08 -23.42
C ILE A 17 -1.57 21.61 -22.09
N ARG A 18 -2.10 21.07 -21.00
CA ARG A 18 -1.73 21.45 -19.63
C ARG A 18 -1.07 20.26 -18.96
N VAL A 19 0.00 20.51 -18.20
CA VAL A 19 0.78 19.47 -17.53
C VAL A 19 0.94 19.79 -16.05
N ARG A 20 0.97 18.76 -15.21
CA ARG A 20 1.43 18.85 -13.82
C ARG A 20 2.30 17.66 -13.48
N VAL A 21 3.43 17.91 -12.84
CA VAL A 21 4.37 16.89 -12.36
C VAL A 21 4.68 17.17 -10.89
N LEU A 22 4.52 16.15 -10.05
CA LEU A 22 4.88 16.19 -8.63
C LEU A 22 5.81 15.03 -8.31
N ALA A 23 6.86 15.31 -7.55
CA ALA A 23 7.75 14.30 -7.00
C ALA A 23 7.98 14.58 -5.52
N GLU A 24 7.92 13.54 -4.69
CA GLU A 24 8.20 13.62 -3.27
C GLU A 24 9.04 12.42 -2.84
N SER A 25 10.06 12.67 -2.03
CA SER A 25 10.83 11.66 -1.31
C SER A 25 10.89 12.03 0.17
N PHE A 26 10.33 11.17 1.01
CA PHE A 26 10.20 11.36 2.44
C PHE A 26 11.00 10.30 3.19
N HIS A 27 11.88 10.78 4.07
CA HIS A 27 12.71 9.95 4.95
C HIS A 27 12.42 10.30 6.40
N LYS A 28 12.02 9.31 7.19
CA LYS A 28 11.81 9.47 8.64
C LYS A 28 12.40 8.28 9.37
N GLU A 29 13.29 8.57 10.31
CA GLU A 29 13.80 7.54 11.20
C GLU A 29 12.68 7.05 12.12
N ASN A 30 12.59 5.73 12.26
CA ASN A 30 11.85 5.08 13.33
C ASN A 30 12.71 5.19 14.60
N PRO A 31 12.30 5.98 15.61
CA PRO A 31 13.12 6.30 16.76
C PRO A 31 13.41 5.08 17.66
N ASN A 32 12.53 4.07 17.65
CA ASN A 32 12.71 2.85 18.42
C ASN A 32 13.65 1.90 17.68
N ALA A 33 13.37 1.64 16.39
CA ALA A 33 14.17 0.73 15.58
C ALA A 33 15.55 1.30 15.18
N LYS A 34 15.73 2.63 15.25
CA LYS A 34 16.86 3.38 14.69
C LYS A 34 17.10 3.03 13.21
N LYS A 35 16.00 2.87 12.47
CA LYS A 35 15.97 2.49 11.05
C LYS A 35 15.16 3.51 10.27
N SER A 36 15.57 3.80 9.05
CA SER A 36 14.87 4.76 8.21
C SER A 36 13.64 4.14 7.54
N ASN A 37 12.52 4.85 7.61
CA ASN A 37 11.37 4.65 6.75
C ASN A 37 11.49 5.61 5.56
N HIS A 38 11.16 5.11 4.38
CA HIS A 38 11.31 5.82 3.12
C HIS A 38 10.05 5.70 2.29
N HIS A 39 9.58 6.83 1.77
CA HIS A 39 8.38 6.91 0.94
C HIS A 39 8.69 7.77 -0.28
N GLU A 40 8.31 7.30 -1.45
CA GLU A 40 8.50 8.01 -2.70
C GLU A 40 7.17 8.09 -3.44
N THR A 41 6.89 9.26 -3.99
CA THR A 41 5.75 9.49 -4.87
C THR A 41 6.23 10.22 -6.10
N LEU A 42 5.84 9.74 -7.27
CA LEU A 42 5.98 10.45 -8.54
C LEU A 42 4.61 10.47 -9.23
N TYR A 43 4.14 11.65 -9.57
CA TYR A 43 2.86 11.89 -10.22
C TYR A 43 3.08 12.75 -11.46
N GLY A 44 2.39 12.41 -12.54
CA GLY A 44 2.34 13.21 -13.74
C GLY A 44 0.94 13.15 -14.34
N ALA A 45 0.45 14.28 -14.81
CA ALA A 45 -0.83 14.36 -15.53
C ALA A 45 -0.77 15.36 -16.69
N LEU A 46 -1.57 15.07 -17.70
CA LEU A 46 -1.76 15.85 -18.91
C LEU A 46 -3.25 16.03 -19.17
N ASP A 47 -3.69 17.27 -19.36
CA ASP A 47 -5.02 17.60 -19.87
C ASP A 47 -4.86 18.17 -21.28
N ILE A 48 -5.51 17.54 -22.25
CA ILE A 48 -5.43 17.88 -23.68
C ILE A 48 -6.82 18.27 -24.17
N ASP A 49 -6.99 19.51 -24.58
CA ASP A 49 -8.21 19.98 -25.21
C ASP A 49 -8.26 19.48 -26.66
N LEU A 50 -9.04 18.41 -26.88
CA LEU A 50 -9.29 17.85 -28.21
C LEU A 50 -10.16 18.80 -29.05
N THR A 51 -11.06 19.51 -28.38
CA THR A 51 -11.91 20.59 -28.91
C THR A 51 -12.17 21.59 -27.76
N PRO A 52 -12.77 22.77 -28.00
CA PRO A 52 -13.14 23.67 -26.92
C PRO A 52 -14.11 23.08 -25.88
N GLN A 53 -14.80 21.98 -26.22
CA GLN A 53 -15.78 21.30 -25.35
C GLN A 53 -15.31 19.92 -24.87
N THR A 54 -14.14 19.44 -25.31
CA THR A 54 -13.71 18.06 -25.05
C THR A 54 -12.28 18.04 -24.56
N THR A 55 -12.06 17.49 -23.36
CA THR A 55 -10.73 17.35 -22.77
C THR A 55 -10.43 15.87 -22.54
N LEU A 56 -9.23 15.45 -22.94
CA LEU A 56 -8.63 14.16 -22.64
C LEU A 56 -7.65 14.34 -21.47
N GLY A 57 -7.93 13.68 -20.35
CA GLY A 57 -7.02 13.54 -19.21
C GLY A 57 -6.21 12.26 -19.31
N LEU A 58 -4.90 12.34 -19.06
CA LEU A 58 -4.00 11.19 -18.91
C LEU A 58 -3.15 11.38 -17.66
N GLY A 59 -3.00 10.33 -16.86
CA GLY A 59 -2.28 10.41 -15.60
C GLY A 59 -1.48 9.16 -15.28
N TYR A 60 -0.40 9.35 -14.53
CA TYR A 60 0.39 8.28 -13.95
C TYR A 60 0.78 8.62 -12.52
N LEU A 61 0.62 7.64 -11.63
CA LEU A 61 1.03 7.72 -10.23
C LEU A 61 1.89 6.51 -9.89
N TYR A 62 3.09 6.79 -9.42
CA TYR A 62 3.99 5.84 -8.82
C TYR A 62 4.11 6.11 -7.33
N GLN A 63 3.97 5.07 -6.51
CA GLN A 63 4.25 5.17 -5.08
C GLN A 63 5.06 3.98 -4.59
N GLN A 64 6.10 4.25 -3.79
CA GLN A 64 6.87 3.24 -3.10
C GLN A 64 6.94 3.58 -1.61
N ARG A 65 6.87 2.54 -0.78
CA ARG A 65 7.04 2.62 0.67
C ARG A 65 7.94 1.50 1.13
N HIS A 66 9.01 1.86 1.82
CA HIS A 66 9.85 0.97 2.60
C HIS A 66 9.74 1.38 4.06
N ILE A 67 9.22 0.51 4.90
CA ILE A 67 9.10 0.78 6.34
C ILE A 67 9.71 -0.37 7.13
N HIS A 68 10.24 -0.03 8.30
CA HIS A 68 10.61 -0.97 9.35
C HIS A 68 9.45 -1.01 10.35
N PRO A 69 8.58 -2.03 10.30
CA PRO A 69 7.39 -2.10 11.12
C PRO A 69 7.73 -2.05 12.61
N ASP A 70 7.00 -1.23 13.35
CA ASP A 70 7.02 -1.19 14.81
C ASP A 70 5.59 -1.43 15.30
N ASN A 71 5.40 -2.54 16.02
CA ASN A 71 4.09 -2.97 16.52
C ASN A 71 3.78 -2.37 17.90
N GLY A 72 4.62 -1.45 18.38
CA GLY A 72 4.48 -0.80 19.68
C GLY A 72 4.99 -1.66 20.83
N LEU A 73 4.72 -1.19 22.04
CA LEU A 73 5.19 -1.83 23.27
C LEU A 73 4.24 -2.97 23.67
N PRO A 74 4.76 -4.16 24.01
CA PRO A 74 3.95 -5.20 24.65
C PRO A 74 3.47 -4.74 26.04
N LEU A 75 2.46 -5.42 26.58
CA LEU A 75 2.03 -5.23 27.98
C LEU A 75 2.99 -5.93 28.94
N GLN A 76 3.02 -5.48 30.20
CA GLN A 76 3.54 -6.24 31.32
C GLN A 76 2.36 -6.85 32.08
N GLY A 77 2.08 -8.14 31.86
CA GLY A 77 0.83 -8.74 32.29
C GLY A 77 -0.39 -8.05 31.66
N LYS A 78 -1.19 -7.34 32.48
CA LYS A 78 -2.35 -6.54 32.05
C LYS A 78 -2.09 -5.03 32.04
N THR A 79 -0.88 -4.60 32.38
CA THR A 79 -0.52 -3.19 32.56
C THR A 79 0.28 -2.68 31.37
N LEU A 80 0.04 -1.43 30.96
CA LEU A 80 0.86 -0.76 29.96
C LEU A 80 2.26 -0.51 30.50
N ILE A 81 3.28 -0.81 29.70
CA ILE A 81 4.66 -0.44 30.01
C ILE A 81 4.78 1.09 29.91
N SER A 82 5.55 1.68 30.81
CA SER A 82 5.78 3.13 30.84
C SER A 82 6.33 3.63 29.50
N LEU A 83 5.82 4.78 29.03
CA LEU A 83 6.12 5.39 27.73
C LEU A 83 7.58 5.83 27.47
N PRO A 84 8.49 6.07 28.43
CA PRO A 84 9.86 6.43 28.10
C PRO A 84 10.70 5.25 27.58
N ASN A 85 10.15 4.03 27.52
CA ASN A 85 10.88 2.87 27.00
C ASN A 85 10.99 2.93 25.46
N LYS A 86 12.08 3.53 24.96
CA LYS A 86 12.41 3.65 23.52
C LYS A 86 12.94 2.35 22.89
N GLN A 87 12.51 1.19 23.38
CA GLN A 87 12.98 -0.11 22.89
C GLN A 87 12.19 -0.56 21.67
N TYR A 88 12.89 -1.19 20.73
CA TYR A 88 12.28 -1.79 19.55
C TYR A 88 11.88 -3.24 19.81
N TYR A 89 10.58 -3.51 19.76
CA TYR A 89 10.02 -4.85 19.94
C TYR A 89 9.80 -5.55 18.60
N GLY A 90 10.87 -5.72 17.83
CA GLY A 90 10.86 -6.41 16.54
C GLY A 90 12.23 -6.95 16.16
N ALA A 91 12.31 -7.82 15.15
CA ALA A 91 13.62 -8.26 14.67
C ALA A 91 14.29 -7.19 13.80
N ASN A 92 15.63 -7.08 13.83
CA ASN A 92 16.37 -6.05 13.08
C ASN A 92 16.18 -6.16 11.55
N TRP A 93 15.78 -7.33 11.06
CA TRP A 93 15.49 -7.61 9.65
C TRP A 93 14.02 -7.35 9.25
N ASN A 94 13.19 -6.88 10.19
CA ASN A 94 11.80 -6.54 9.92
C ASN A 94 11.69 -5.53 8.77
N ARG A 95 10.89 -5.87 7.77
CA ARG A 95 10.64 -5.01 6.61
C ARG A 95 9.19 -5.09 6.16
N PHE A 96 8.72 -3.99 5.59
CA PHE A 96 7.52 -3.95 4.77
C PHE A 96 7.77 -3.04 3.58
N ASN A 97 7.49 -3.56 2.40
CA ASN A 97 7.61 -2.93 1.11
C ASN A 97 6.24 -2.89 0.44
N SER A 98 5.86 -1.75 -0.10
CA SER A 98 4.70 -1.62 -0.99
C SER A 98 5.07 -0.73 -2.15
N LYS A 99 4.78 -1.18 -3.36
CA LYS A 99 5.00 -0.45 -4.61
C LYS A 99 3.71 -0.46 -5.43
N SER A 100 3.31 0.67 -5.97
CA SER A 100 2.14 0.76 -6.85
C SER A 100 2.43 1.62 -8.09
N HIS A 101 1.78 1.20 -9.18
CA HIS A 101 1.72 1.91 -10.44
C HIS A 101 0.24 2.06 -10.81
N ASP A 102 -0.21 3.29 -10.97
CA ASP A 102 -1.56 3.62 -11.38
C ASP A 102 -1.52 4.44 -12.66
N LEU A 103 -2.26 4.00 -13.67
CA LEU A 103 -2.49 4.71 -14.92
C LEU A 103 -3.95 5.16 -14.93
N PHE A 104 -4.18 6.42 -15.28
CA PHE A 104 -5.49 7.04 -15.36
C PHE A 104 -5.69 7.60 -16.75
N ALA A 105 -6.90 7.48 -17.28
CA ALA A 105 -7.31 8.15 -18.49
C ALA A 105 -8.79 8.52 -18.38
N ASP A 106 -9.14 9.71 -18.82
CA ASP A 106 -10.54 10.12 -18.88
C ASP A 106 -10.80 11.05 -20.06
N VAL A 107 -12.03 11.04 -20.56
CA VAL A 107 -12.51 12.00 -21.54
C VAL A 107 -13.74 12.66 -20.97
N LYS A 108 -13.70 13.99 -20.87
CA LYS A 108 -14.83 14.84 -20.48
C LYS A 108 -15.32 15.62 -21.70
N HIS A 109 -16.62 15.63 -21.92
CA HIS A 109 -17.28 16.41 -22.96
C HIS A 109 -18.39 17.28 -22.38
N GLU A 110 -18.41 18.55 -22.76
CA GLU A 110 -19.45 19.52 -22.43
C GLU A 110 -20.40 19.70 -23.62
N PHE A 111 -21.63 19.22 -23.48
CA PHE A 111 -22.63 19.29 -24.53
C PHE A 111 -23.26 20.69 -24.59
N THR A 112 -23.73 21.09 -25.78
CA THR A 112 -24.35 22.41 -25.99
C THR A 112 -25.62 22.65 -25.17
N ASN A 113 -26.27 21.58 -24.70
CA ASN A 113 -27.46 21.65 -23.85
C ASN A 113 -27.13 21.77 -22.34
N GLY A 114 -25.87 22.07 -21.99
CA GLY A 114 -25.38 22.20 -20.62
C GLY A 114 -25.12 20.88 -19.91
N ALA A 115 -25.27 19.74 -20.60
CA ALA A 115 -24.94 18.45 -20.05
C ALA A 115 -23.42 18.20 -20.05
N VAL A 116 -22.96 17.35 -19.15
CA VAL A 116 -21.57 16.90 -19.08
C VAL A 116 -21.54 15.38 -19.14
N GLY A 117 -20.75 14.84 -20.06
CA GLY A 117 -20.45 13.41 -20.12
C GLY A 117 -18.99 13.17 -19.76
N GLN A 118 -18.73 12.15 -18.95
CA GLN A 118 -17.37 11.72 -18.65
C GLN A 118 -17.24 10.20 -18.72
N VAL A 119 -16.15 9.74 -19.31
CA VAL A 119 -15.74 8.34 -19.29
C VAL A 119 -14.34 8.28 -18.72
N SER A 120 -14.14 7.44 -17.70
CA SER A 120 -12.88 7.32 -16.97
C SER A 120 -12.44 5.87 -16.88
N ALA A 121 -11.14 5.63 -16.94
CA ALA A 121 -10.53 4.33 -16.72
C ALA A 121 -9.31 4.46 -15.82
N ARG A 122 -9.07 3.44 -14.99
CA ARG A 122 -7.85 3.30 -14.20
C ARG A 122 -7.37 1.86 -14.20
N PHE A 123 -6.09 1.69 -14.46
CA PHE A 123 -5.38 0.44 -14.23
C PHE A 123 -4.42 0.61 -13.05
N SER A 124 -4.43 -0.34 -12.12
CA SER A 124 -3.57 -0.34 -10.95
C SER A 124 -2.82 -1.66 -10.84
N LYS A 125 -1.50 -1.61 -10.70
CA LYS A 125 -0.67 -2.75 -10.30
C LYS A 125 -0.02 -2.43 -8.96
N ARG A 126 -0.16 -3.33 -8.00
CA ARG A 126 0.42 -3.17 -6.66
C ARG A 126 1.13 -4.44 -6.21
N ASP A 127 2.38 -4.28 -5.80
CA ASP A 127 3.22 -5.33 -5.23
C ASP A 127 3.47 -4.99 -3.76
N ILE A 128 3.16 -5.92 -2.85
CA ILE A 128 3.32 -5.75 -1.40
C ILE A 128 4.11 -6.94 -0.87
N ASP A 129 5.21 -6.70 -0.19
CA ASP A 129 6.04 -7.72 0.45
C ASP A 129 6.36 -7.31 1.88
N TRP A 130 6.16 -8.20 2.84
CA TRP A 130 6.66 -7.98 4.19
C TRP A 130 7.17 -9.25 4.81
N ASN A 131 8.09 -9.07 5.75
CA ASN A 131 8.63 -10.10 6.60
C ASN A 131 8.98 -9.44 7.93
N TYR A 132 8.22 -9.74 8.98
CA TYR A 132 8.48 -9.16 10.30
C TYR A 132 8.09 -10.08 11.45
N ALA A 133 8.78 -9.88 12.57
CA ALA A 133 8.64 -10.56 13.84
C ALA A 133 8.32 -9.55 14.95
N PHE A 134 7.48 -9.95 15.90
CA PHE A 134 7.07 -9.12 17.03
C PHE A 134 6.61 -9.98 18.21
N PRO A 135 6.57 -9.43 19.44
CA PRO A 135 6.01 -10.12 20.59
C PRO A 135 4.56 -10.55 20.35
N SER A 136 4.25 -11.76 20.79
CA SER A 136 2.93 -12.40 20.69
C SER A 136 2.28 -12.65 22.05
N SER A 137 2.98 -12.29 23.14
CA SER A 137 2.49 -12.34 24.51
C SER A 137 2.89 -11.08 25.26
N ALA A 138 2.27 -10.87 26.43
CA ALA A 138 2.79 -9.93 27.41
C ALA A 138 4.21 -10.32 27.87
N ILE A 139 4.98 -9.31 28.28
CA ILE A 139 6.26 -9.48 28.97
C ILE A 139 5.99 -9.98 30.40
N ASP A 140 6.77 -10.94 30.86
CA ASP A 140 6.74 -11.43 32.25
C ASP A 140 7.70 -10.69 33.19
N LYS A 141 7.78 -11.13 34.45
CA LYS A 141 8.71 -10.55 35.44
C LYS A 141 10.18 -10.71 35.04
N ALA A 142 10.51 -11.72 34.22
CA ALA A 142 11.85 -11.97 33.73
C ALA A 142 12.21 -11.15 32.48
N GLN A 143 11.35 -10.21 32.06
CA GLN A 143 11.53 -9.41 30.85
C GLN A 143 11.58 -10.23 29.55
N THR A 144 10.88 -11.36 29.52
CA THR A 144 10.78 -12.24 28.33
C THR A 144 9.35 -12.32 27.80
N PHE A 145 9.17 -12.74 26.54
CA PHE A 145 7.89 -12.90 25.86
C PHE A 145 7.99 -13.95 24.74
N THR A 146 6.87 -14.55 24.31
CA THR A 146 6.88 -15.38 23.08
C THR A 146 6.79 -14.48 21.85
N ALA A 147 7.41 -14.84 20.73
CA ALA A 147 7.36 -14.06 19.49
C ALA A 147 6.72 -14.81 18.32
N ILE A 148 6.12 -14.06 17.41
CA ILE A 148 5.55 -14.59 16.17
C ILE A 148 6.12 -13.87 14.97
N GLY A 149 6.42 -14.63 13.92
CA GLY A 149 6.81 -14.13 12.62
C GLY A 149 5.62 -14.14 11.66
N THR A 150 5.54 -13.13 10.80
CA THR A 150 4.61 -13.08 9.67
C THR A 150 5.32 -12.59 8.42
N ALA A 151 5.02 -13.23 7.30
CA ALA A 151 5.43 -12.76 5.99
C ALA A 151 4.30 -12.87 4.98
N ARG A 152 4.23 -11.93 4.06
CA ARG A 152 3.38 -12.04 2.88
C ARG A 152 4.06 -11.45 1.66
N ASN A 153 3.76 -12.04 0.51
CA ASN A 153 4.02 -11.47 -0.80
C ASN A 153 2.68 -11.43 -1.54
N ILE A 154 2.26 -10.25 -1.96
CA ILE A 154 0.96 -10.01 -2.59
C ILE A 154 1.19 -9.24 -3.88
N GLN A 155 0.65 -9.77 -4.98
CA GLN A 155 0.59 -9.06 -6.27
C GLN A 155 -0.87 -8.81 -6.60
N GLN A 156 -1.22 -7.56 -6.88
CA GLN A 156 -2.59 -7.13 -7.17
C GLN A 156 -2.63 -6.41 -8.51
N LYS A 157 -3.67 -6.71 -9.29
CA LYS A 157 -4.02 -5.98 -10.51
C LYS A 157 -5.49 -5.61 -10.44
N ALA A 158 -5.79 -4.34 -10.65
CA ALA A 158 -7.14 -3.82 -10.71
C ALA A 158 -7.35 -3.03 -11.99
N PHE A 159 -8.53 -3.16 -12.58
CA PHE A 159 -8.99 -2.29 -13.65
C PHE A 159 -10.37 -1.77 -13.28
N THR A 160 -10.57 -0.47 -13.38
CA THR A 160 -11.87 0.19 -13.17
C THR A 160 -12.20 1.04 -14.37
N PHE A 161 -13.46 1.02 -14.76
CA PHE A 161 -14.04 1.86 -15.80
C PHE A 161 -15.32 2.48 -15.25
N ASP A 162 -15.54 3.75 -15.54
CA ASP A 162 -16.72 4.51 -15.14
C ASP A 162 -17.19 5.35 -16.33
N ALA A 163 -18.49 5.42 -16.52
CA ALA A 163 -19.10 6.35 -17.46
C ALA A 163 -20.31 7.02 -16.80
N ASN A 164 -20.37 8.33 -16.88
CA ASN A 164 -21.44 9.12 -16.32
C ASN A 164 -21.89 10.25 -17.25
N TYR A 165 -23.15 10.64 -17.10
CA TYR A 165 -23.78 11.75 -17.81
C TYR A 165 -24.64 12.53 -16.82
N SER A 166 -24.37 13.82 -16.70
CA SER A 166 -25.18 14.75 -15.91
C SER A 166 -25.82 15.80 -16.79
N ARG A 167 -27.06 16.19 -16.47
CA ARG A 167 -27.75 17.24 -17.22
C ARG A 167 -28.66 18.07 -16.32
N PRO A 168 -28.53 19.41 -16.36
CA PRO A 168 -29.50 20.30 -15.73
C PRO A 168 -30.83 20.30 -16.51
N PHE A 169 -31.93 20.42 -15.79
CA PHE A 169 -33.27 20.56 -16.33
C PHE A 169 -34.08 21.51 -15.43
N SER A 170 -35.07 22.19 -16.03
CA SER A 170 -35.91 23.15 -15.32
C SER A 170 -37.35 22.64 -15.24
N THR A 171 -37.92 22.61 -14.03
CA THR A 171 -39.34 22.28 -13.79
C THR A 171 -39.88 23.12 -12.64
N LEU A 172 -41.11 23.64 -12.74
CA LEU A 172 -41.79 24.36 -11.65
C LEU A 172 -40.91 25.47 -11.05
N ASP A 173 -40.34 26.33 -11.88
CA ASP A 173 -39.45 27.44 -11.51
C ASP A 173 -38.17 27.05 -10.74
N ASN A 174 -37.82 25.76 -10.74
CA ASN A 174 -36.60 25.24 -10.12
C ASN A 174 -35.67 24.64 -11.19
N VAL A 175 -34.37 24.81 -10.97
CA VAL A 175 -33.33 24.11 -11.73
C VAL A 175 -32.89 22.89 -10.90
N SER A 176 -32.96 21.72 -11.50
CA SER A 176 -32.49 20.46 -10.94
C SER A 176 -31.51 19.78 -11.91
N GLU A 177 -30.79 18.78 -11.44
CA GLU A 177 -29.88 17.98 -12.28
C GLU A 177 -30.23 16.50 -12.12
N PHE A 178 -30.19 15.75 -13.21
CA PHE A 178 -30.17 14.30 -13.12
C PHE A 178 -28.79 13.78 -13.53
N VAL A 179 -28.40 12.65 -12.93
CA VAL A 179 -27.16 11.94 -13.25
C VAL A 179 -27.50 10.48 -13.50
N ILE A 180 -26.95 9.94 -14.57
CA ILE A 180 -26.96 8.50 -14.86
C ILE A 180 -25.54 8.03 -15.10
N GLY A 181 -25.22 6.81 -14.72
CA GLY A 181 -23.89 6.26 -14.92
C GLY A 181 -23.83 4.75 -14.74
N ALA A 182 -22.69 4.19 -15.09
CA ALA A 182 -22.37 2.78 -14.96
C ALA A 182 -20.87 2.59 -14.67
N ASP A 183 -20.57 1.66 -13.78
CA ASP A 183 -19.21 1.28 -13.43
C ASP A 183 -18.92 -0.20 -13.74
N TYR A 184 -17.65 -0.48 -14.01
CA TYR A 184 -17.14 -1.84 -14.17
C TYR A 184 -15.78 -1.97 -13.48
N LYS A 185 -15.60 -3.04 -12.70
CA LYS A 185 -14.37 -3.28 -11.96
C LYS A 185 -13.94 -4.73 -12.02
N THR A 186 -12.65 -4.94 -12.26
CA THR A 186 -11.99 -6.24 -12.05
C THR A 186 -10.87 -6.10 -11.03
N PHE A 187 -10.65 -7.14 -10.26
CA PHE A 187 -9.60 -7.21 -9.26
C PHE A 187 -9.07 -8.63 -9.15
N HIS A 188 -7.77 -8.79 -9.35
CA HIS A 188 -7.07 -10.06 -9.22
C HIS A 188 -5.94 -9.89 -8.21
N ALA A 189 -5.84 -10.82 -7.27
CA ALA A 189 -4.78 -10.82 -6.27
C ALA A 189 -4.23 -12.22 -6.06
N GLU A 190 -2.91 -12.34 -6.15
CA GLU A 190 -2.18 -13.53 -5.74
C GLU A 190 -1.46 -13.22 -4.43
N ALA A 191 -1.55 -14.14 -3.46
CA ALA A 191 -0.93 -13.95 -2.16
C ALA A 191 -0.26 -15.24 -1.69
N LYS A 192 1.00 -15.11 -1.27
CA LYS A 192 1.70 -16.10 -0.45
C LYS A 192 1.80 -15.55 0.97
N ASN A 193 1.53 -16.38 1.96
CA ASN A 193 1.58 -15.97 3.36
C ASN A 193 2.24 -17.03 4.24
N ALA A 194 2.96 -16.58 5.26
CA ALA A 194 3.49 -17.38 6.34
C ALA A 194 3.22 -16.71 7.67
N ARG A 195 2.87 -17.50 8.68
CA ARG A 195 2.76 -17.08 10.07
C ARG A 195 3.16 -18.24 10.96
N LEU A 196 4.18 -18.05 11.78
CA LEU A 196 4.76 -19.13 12.58
C LEU A 196 5.33 -18.59 13.91
N PRO A 197 5.22 -19.35 15.01
CA PRO A 197 5.96 -19.08 16.23
C PRO A 197 7.46 -19.05 15.96
N LEU A 198 8.17 -18.15 16.64
CA LEU A 198 9.63 -18.05 16.56
C LEU A 198 10.26 -18.77 17.74
N ALA A 199 11.55 -19.14 17.61
CA ALA A 199 12.29 -19.88 18.64
C ALA A 199 11.52 -21.12 19.17
N LYS A 200 10.77 -21.81 18.30
CA LYS A 200 9.92 -22.96 18.66
C LYS A 200 8.89 -22.67 19.78
N GLY A 201 8.53 -21.40 19.97
CA GLY A 201 7.60 -20.97 21.02
C GLY A 201 8.27 -20.68 22.37
N GLU A 202 9.59 -20.74 22.45
CA GLU A 202 10.33 -20.30 23.64
C GLU A 202 10.18 -18.79 23.87
N ARG A 203 10.38 -18.38 25.13
CA ARG A 203 10.35 -16.97 25.50
C ARG A 203 11.69 -16.32 25.17
N LEU A 204 11.63 -15.12 24.62
CA LEU A 204 12.78 -14.33 24.19
C LEU A 204 12.82 -13.03 24.97
N THR A 205 14.02 -12.55 25.24
CA THR A 205 14.30 -11.15 25.57
C THR A 205 14.17 -10.26 24.33
N VAL A 206 14.09 -8.94 24.55
CA VAL A 206 14.12 -7.95 23.44
C VAL A 206 15.40 -8.10 22.61
N SER A 207 16.55 -8.30 23.26
CA SER A 207 17.83 -8.44 22.58
C SER A 207 17.86 -9.67 21.66
N GLU A 208 17.38 -10.81 22.14
CA GLU A 208 17.30 -12.03 21.34
C GLU A 208 16.36 -11.86 20.14
N LEU A 209 15.20 -11.20 20.33
CA LEU A 209 14.29 -10.88 19.23
C LEU A 209 14.97 -9.98 18.18
N ASN A 210 15.61 -8.90 18.61
CA ASN A 210 16.30 -7.95 17.72
C ASN A 210 17.38 -8.66 16.88
N HIS A 211 18.13 -9.57 17.48
CA HIS A 211 19.26 -10.27 16.87
C HIS A 211 18.92 -11.67 16.33
N LEU A 212 17.63 -12.00 16.19
CA LEU A 212 17.25 -13.24 15.51
C LEU A 212 17.93 -13.30 14.13
N PRO A 213 18.47 -14.47 13.72
CA PRO A 213 19.01 -14.63 12.38
C PRO A 213 17.95 -14.23 11.35
N ASN A 214 18.39 -13.64 10.24
CA ASN A 214 17.46 -13.26 9.18
C ASN A 214 16.79 -14.51 8.62
N ILE A 215 15.48 -14.58 8.77
CA ILE A 215 14.67 -15.72 8.36
C ILE A 215 13.66 -15.21 7.33
N ASP A 216 13.69 -15.78 6.13
CA ASP A 216 12.58 -15.65 5.19
C ASP A 216 11.48 -16.63 5.60
N LEU A 217 10.41 -16.09 6.20
CA LEU A 217 9.32 -16.91 6.74
C LEU A 217 8.50 -17.62 5.65
N LEU A 218 8.49 -17.12 4.40
CA LEU A 218 7.84 -17.80 3.27
C LEU A 218 8.63 -19.04 2.86
N ILE A 219 9.97 -18.94 2.85
CA ILE A 219 10.86 -20.06 2.56
C ILE A 219 10.74 -21.13 3.67
N VAL A 220 10.81 -20.72 4.95
CA VAL A 220 10.70 -21.65 6.08
C VAL A 220 9.38 -22.42 6.08
N LYS A 221 8.25 -21.74 5.84
CA LYS A 221 6.95 -22.42 5.72
C LYS A 221 6.95 -23.46 4.60
N SER A 222 7.58 -23.15 3.46
CA SER A 222 7.66 -24.06 2.32
C SER A 222 8.45 -25.33 2.65
N PHE A 223 9.60 -25.21 3.33
CA PHE A 223 10.37 -26.36 3.82
C PHE A 223 9.61 -27.21 4.84
N ILE A 224 8.90 -26.59 5.79
CA ILE A 224 8.10 -27.33 6.78
C ILE A 224 7.03 -28.18 6.06
N ILE A 225 6.29 -27.59 5.12
CA ILE A 225 5.26 -28.30 4.35
C ILE A 225 5.86 -29.47 3.56
N GLN A 226 6.97 -29.25 2.85
CA GLN A 226 7.66 -30.32 2.11
C GLN A 226 8.13 -31.46 3.03
N SER A 227 8.70 -31.14 4.20
CA SER A 227 9.16 -32.15 5.17
C SER A 227 8.02 -33.01 5.74
N ILE A 228 6.83 -32.43 5.89
CA ILE A 228 5.63 -33.16 6.33
C ILE A 228 5.18 -34.09 5.20
N GLN A 229 5.08 -33.59 3.98
CA GLN A 229 4.69 -34.39 2.81
C GLN A 229 5.64 -35.58 2.55
N SER A 230 6.96 -35.40 2.69
CA SER A 230 7.95 -36.50 2.57
C SER A 230 7.73 -37.58 3.63
N ARG A 231 7.56 -37.18 4.90
CA ARG A 231 7.30 -38.11 6.01
C ARG A 231 5.98 -38.87 5.87
N TYR A 232 4.96 -38.27 5.27
CA TYR A 232 3.72 -38.97 4.95
C TYR A 232 3.90 -39.98 3.82
N LYS A 233 4.69 -39.68 2.79
CA LYS A 233 5.01 -40.63 1.71
C LYS A 233 5.83 -41.82 2.21
N GLU A 234 6.81 -41.59 3.08
CA GLU A 234 7.63 -42.66 3.68
C GLU A 234 6.84 -43.57 4.64
N ARG A 235 5.71 -43.12 5.18
CA ARG A 235 4.82 -43.96 6.02
C ARG A 235 3.78 -44.76 5.24
N LEU A 236 3.64 -44.52 3.94
CA LEU A 236 2.68 -45.19 3.06
C LEU A 236 3.32 -46.27 2.17
N ILE A 237 4.61 -46.57 2.42
CA ILE A 237 5.40 -47.64 1.80
C ILE A 237 5.84 -48.57 2.93
#